data_AF-A0A8H9GWB1-F1
#
_entry.id   AF-A0A8H9GWB1-F1
#
_cell.length_a   1.000
_cell.length_b   1.000
_cell.length_c   1.000
_cell.angle_alpha   90.00
_cell.angle_beta   90.00
_cell.angle_gamma   90.00
#
_symmetry.space_group_name_H-M   'P 1'
#
loop_
_entity.id
_entity.type
_entity.pdbx_description
1 polymer ?
#
loop_
_entity_poly.entity_id
_entity_poly.type
_entity_poly.pdbx_seq_one_letter_code
_entity_poly.pdbx_strand_id
1 'polypeptide(L)'
;MTLRDWLGAALHDLAPAAQDRVAGEYAAHVHDAMDSGLTEAQAVATLGDPGQVNRALRRTYATRDLTEQYQRPPRRFWGTMLLLQLGYAILMIWNNLEDRADLIRHLPGPLIGLTLMLALSALVWRRPDPYRWTLGARLLVVCLMLSQWITALLAPGQDTLDLAFLIVLPLALTGLAWDAHRTARRVSRTLSLEGPARP
;
A
#
# COMPACT_ATOMS: atom_id res chain seq x y z
N MET A 1 -14.22 -34.21 5.30
CA MET A 1 -14.05 -33.04 4.41
C MET A 1 -13.05 -33.43 3.35
N THR A 2 -13.31 -33.15 2.08
CA THR A 2 -12.37 -33.48 0.98
C THR A 2 -11.28 -32.41 0.86
N LEU A 3 -10.16 -32.72 0.19
CA LEU A 3 -9.15 -31.72 -0.11
C LEU A 3 -9.73 -30.55 -0.92
N ARG A 4 -10.62 -30.84 -1.87
CA ARG A 4 -11.28 -29.83 -2.71
C ARG A 4 -12.08 -28.83 -1.88
N ASP A 5 -12.88 -29.31 -0.94
CA ASP A 5 -13.69 -28.44 -0.07
C ASP A 5 -12.78 -27.59 0.83
N TRP A 6 -11.70 -28.19 1.34
CA TRP A 6 -10.74 -27.52 2.21
C TRP A 6 -10.01 -26.40 1.47
N LEU A 7 -9.51 -26.67 0.26
CA LEU A 7 -8.87 -25.67 -0.59
C LEU A 7 -9.83 -24.55 -0.99
N GLY A 8 -11.08 -24.89 -1.32
CA GLY A 8 -12.10 -23.88 -1.63
C GLY A 8 -12.30 -22.87 -0.49
N ALA A 9 -12.30 -23.34 0.76
CA ALA A 9 -12.39 -22.48 1.93
C ALA A 9 -11.06 -21.75 2.24
N ALA A 10 -9.92 -22.44 2.18
CA ALA A 10 -8.61 -21.89 2.53
C ALA A 10 -8.12 -20.82 1.53
N LEU A 11 -8.46 -20.96 0.24
CA LEU A 11 -7.96 -20.11 -0.83
C LEU A 11 -8.94 -19.02 -1.27
N HIS A 12 -10.10 -18.93 -0.63
CA HIS A 12 -11.13 -17.96 -0.93
C HIS A 12 -10.58 -16.52 -1.00
N ASP A 13 -11.04 -15.74 -1.98
CA ASP A 13 -10.65 -14.36 -2.30
C ASP A 13 -9.19 -14.10 -2.70
N LEU A 14 -8.30 -15.10 -2.68
CA LEU A 14 -6.93 -14.91 -3.16
C LEU A 14 -6.91 -14.68 -4.67
N ALA A 15 -5.90 -13.97 -5.18
CA ALA A 15 -5.72 -13.84 -6.63
C ALA A 15 -5.48 -15.21 -7.30
N PRO A 16 -5.98 -15.45 -8.53
CA PRO A 16 -5.92 -16.76 -9.19
C PRO A 16 -4.53 -17.40 -9.20
N ALA A 17 -3.48 -16.66 -9.54
CA ALA A 17 -2.12 -17.22 -9.56
C ALA A 17 -1.60 -17.64 -8.17
N ALA A 18 -2.04 -16.96 -7.10
CA ALA A 18 -1.73 -17.41 -5.75
C ALA A 18 -2.57 -18.64 -5.38
N GLN A 19 -3.82 -18.72 -5.81
CA GLN A 19 -4.66 -19.92 -5.62
C GLN A 19 -4.01 -21.14 -6.29
N ASP A 20 -3.65 -21.03 -7.58
CA ASP A 20 -3.10 -22.15 -8.34
C ASP A 20 -1.81 -22.69 -7.73
N ARG A 21 -0.89 -21.78 -7.37
CA ARG A 21 0.38 -22.15 -6.73
C ARG A 21 0.16 -22.82 -5.38
N VAL A 22 -0.62 -22.18 -4.51
CA VAL A 22 -0.82 -22.66 -3.14
C VAL A 22 -1.66 -23.94 -3.13
N ALA A 23 -2.63 -24.07 -4.05
CA ALA A 23 -3.37 -25.32 -4.26
C ALA A 23 -2.43 -26.46 -4.66
N GLY A 24 -1.47 -26.22 -5.56
CA GLY A 24 -0.44 -27.19 -5.93
C GLY A 24 0.43 -27.61 -4.74
N GLU A 25 0.90 -26.64 -3.94
CA GLU A 25 1.72 -26.91 -2.74
C GLU A 25 0.95 -27.76 -1.70
N TYR A 26 -0.30 -27.42 -1.40
CA TYR A 26 -1.13 -28.20 -0.45
C TYR A 26 -1.56 -29.55 -1.01
N ALA A 27 -1.84 -29.67 -2.31
CA ALA A 27 -2.16 -30.94 -2.94
C ALA A 27 -0.96 -31.90 -2.91
N ALA A 28 0.26 -31.38 -3.16
CA ALA A 28 1.49 -32.16 -3.02
C ALA A 28 1.69 -32.64 -1.57
N HIS A 29 1.52 -31.75 -0.58
CA HIS A 29 1.63 -32.14 0.83
C HIS A 29 0.63 -33.22 1.25
N VAL A 30 -0.61 -33.16 0.75
CA VAL A 30 -1.61 -34.20 1.02
C VAL A 30 -1.27 -35.50 0.30
N HIS A 31 -0.74 -35.44 -0.91
CA HIS A 31 -0.28 -36.62 -1.63
C HIS A 31 0.88 -37.32 -0.90
N ASP A 32 1.89 -36.56 -0.47
CA ASP A 32 3.02 -37.08 0.32
C ASP A 32 2.55 -37.73 1.63
N ALA A 33 1.56 -37.11 2.29
CA ALA A 33 0.95 -37.65 3.50
C ALA A 33 0.17 -38.95 3.23
N MET A 34 -0.51 -39.05 2.09
CA MET A 34 -1.20 -40.28 1.68
C MET A 34 -0.21 -41.40 1.32
N ASP A 35 0.91 -41.07 0.67
CA ASP A 35 1.99 -42.02 0.38
C ASP A 35 2.61 -42.61 1.66
N SER A 36 2.55 -41.87 2.77
CA SER A 36 2.95 -42.36 4.09
C SER A 36 1.91 -43.26 4.79
N GLY A 37 0.82 -43.61 4.10
CA GLY A 37 -0.21 -44.53 4.56
C GLY A 37 -1.44 -43.88 5.20
N LEU A 38 -1.59 -42.55 5.14
CA LEU A 38 -2.77 -41.85 5.62
C LEU A 38 -3.91 -41.88 4.60
N THR A 39 -5.15 -41.91 5.08
CA THR A 39 -6.32 -41.63 4.24
C THR A 39 -6.40 -40.14 3.89
N GLU A 40 -7.05 -39.78 2.78
CA GLU A 40 -7.22 -38.37 2.37
C GLU A 40 -7.81 -37.51 3.50
N ALA A 41 -8.82 -38.01 4.21
CA ALA A 41 -9.44 -37.28 5.32
C ALA A 41 -8.47 -37.03 6.48
N GLN A 42 -7.58 -37.98 6.77
CA GLN A 42 -6.54 -37.83 7.81
C GLN A 42 -5.46 -36.86 7.36
N ALA A 43 -4.99 -36.97 6.11
CA ALA A 43 -4.02 -36.05 5.53
C ALA A 43 -4.55 -34.60 5.52
N VAL A 44 -5.81 -34.38 5.09
CA VAL A 44 -6.45 -33.05 5.12
C VAL A 44 -6.61 -32.53 6.54
N ALA A 45 -6.90 -33.39 7.53
CA ALA A 45 -7.02 -32.97 8.92
C ALA A 45 -5.69 -32.40 9.48
N THR A 46 -4.54 -32.84 8.98
CA THR A 46 -3.22 -32.30 9.38
C THR A 46 -3.01 -30.84 8.94
N LEU A 47 -3.74 -30.37 7.93
CA LEU A 47 -3.63 -29.00 7.44
C LEU A 47 -4.28 -27.97 8.38
N GLY A 48 -5.12 -28.43 9.31
CA GLY A 48 -5.80 -27.60 10.30
C GLY A 48 -7.02 -26.85 9.74
N ASP A 49 -7.40 -25.78 10.43
CA ASP A 49 -8.58 -24.99 10.11
C ASP A 49 -8.36 -24.13 8.84
N PRO A 50 -9.15 -24.33 7.77
CA PRO A 50 -9.01 -23.59 6.53
C PRO A 50 -9.22 -22.07 6.72
N GLY A 51 -10.04 -21.65 7.69
CA GLY A 51 -10.26 -20.22 7.98
C GLY A 51 -9.03 -19.55 8.61
N GLN A 52 -8.24 -20.27 9.40
CA GLN A 52 -6.95 -19.79 9.90
C GLN A 52 -5.90 -19.72 8.80
N VAL A 53 -5.85 -20.73 7.94
CA VAL A 53 -4.96 -20.74 6.77
C VAL A 53 -5.30 -19.58 5.83
N ASN A 54 -6.57 -19.35 5.52
CA ASN A 54 -6.98 -18.21 4.69
C ASN A 54 -6.51 -16.87 5.27
N ARG A 55 -6.69 -16.66 6.59
CA ARG A 55 -6.22 -15.44 7.26
C ARG A 55 -4.70 -15.28 7.19
N ALA A 56 -3.94 -16.37 7.28
CA ALA A 56 -2.49 -16.35 7.12
C ALA A 56 -2.08 -16.04 5.68
N LEU A 57 -2.69 -16.72 4.69
CA LEU A 57 -2.43 -16.51 3.28
C LEU A 57 -2.78 -15.09 2.83
N ARG A 58 -3.89 -14.52 3.32
CA ARG A 58 -4.28 -13.12 3.07
C ARG A 58 -3.31 -12.11 3.69
N ARG A 59 -2.42 -12.48 4.62
CA ARG A 59 -1.33 -11.60 5.07
C ARG A 59 -0.13 -11.62 4.12
N THR A 60 0.01 -12.68 3.34
CA THR A 60 1.17 -12.92 2.46
C THR A 60 0.87 -12.56 1.00
N TYR A 61 -0.31 -12.92 0.51
CA TYR A 61 -0.77 -12.73 -0.86
C TYR A 61 -1.89 -11.69 -0.94
N ALA A 62 -2.05 -11.08 -2.10
CA ALA A 62 -3.09 -10.12 -2.41
C ALA A 62 -4.37 -10.83 -2.87
N THR A 63 -5.51 -10.17 -2.67
CA THR A 63 -6.79 -10.61 -3.23
C THR A 63 -6.90 -10.19 -4.69
N ARG A 64 -7.84 -10.80 -5.42
CA ARG A 64 -8.11 -10.50 -6.83
C ARG A 64 -8.36 -9.00 -7.08
N ASP A 65 -9.29 -8.40 -6.34
CA ASP A 65 -9.64 -6.99 -6.49
C ASP A 65 -8.43 -6.07 -6.24
N LEU A 66 -7.60 -6.44 -5.26
CA LEU A 66 -6.41 -5.68 -4.92
C LEU A 66 -5.37 -5.78 -6.04
N THR A 67 -5.14 -6.96 -6.61
CA THR A 67 -4.25 -7.12 -7.77
C THR A 67 -4.76 -6.34 -8.99
N GLU A 68 -6.06 -6.42 -9.30
CA GLU A 68 -6.66 -5.72 -10.44
C GLU A 68 -6.59 -4.18 -10.27
N GLN A 69 -6.84 -3.69 -9.04
CA GLN A 69 -6.72 -2.26 -8.72
C GLN A 69 -5.33 -1.72 -9.02
N TYR A 70 -4.28 -2.51 -8.75
CA TYR A 70 -2.89 -2.07 -8.84
C TYR A 70 -2.17 -2.45 -10.14
N GLN A 71 -2.81 -3.25 -10.99
CA GLN A 71 -2.36 -3.45 -12.38
C GLN A 71 -2.55 -2.18 -13.22
N ARG A 72 -3.51 -1.32 -12.87
CA ARG A 72 -3.78 -0.07 -13.62
C ARG A 72 -3.08 1.13 -12.97
N PRO A 73 -2.31 1.92 -13.74
CA PRO A 73 -1.63 3.09 -13.19
C PRO A 73 -2.66 4.18 -12.81
N PRO A 74 -2.69 4.68 -11.56
CA PRO A 74 -3.61 5.73 -11.15
C PRO A 74 -3.12 7.11 -11.62
N ARG A 75 -2.86 7.28 -12.92
CA ARG A 75 -2.25 8.51 -13.50
C ARG A 75 -2.99 9.79 -13.11
N ARG A 76 -4.33 9.73 -13.10
CA ARG A 76 -5.19 10.86 -12.68
C ARG A 76 -4.91 11.28 -11.25
N PHE A 77 -4.81 10.32 -10.34
CA PHE A 77 -4.54 10.57 -8.93
C PHE A 77 -3.21 11.29 -8.71
N TRP A 78 -2.15 10.85 -9.41
CA TRP A 78 -0.85 11.52 -9.37
C TRP A 78 -0.92 12.98 -9.82
N GLY A 79 -1.58 13.22 -10.96
CA GLY A 79 -1.80 14.57 -11.47
C GLY A 79 -2.59 15.44 -10.48
N THR A 80 -3.67 14.90 -9.90
CA THR A 80 -4.46 15.58 -8.89
C THR A 80 -3.65 15.93 -7.64
N MET A 81 -2.84 15.01 -7.11
CA MET A 81 -1.98 15.29 -5.95
C MET A 81 -0.95 16.38 -6.26
N LEU A 82 -0.38 16.39 -7.46
CA LEU A 82 0.59 17.40 -7.86
C LEU A 82 -0.06 18.78 -8.00
N LEU A 83 -1.25 18.83 -8.60
CA LEU A 83 -2.05 20.05 -8.69
C LEU A 83 -2.46 20.58 -7.32
N LEU A 84 -2.84 19.71 -6.38
CA LEU A 84 -3.15 20.11 -5.01
C LEU A 84 -1.93 20.69 -4.29
N GLN A 85 -0.77 20.06 -4.42
CA GLN A 85 0.46 20.56 -3.81
C GLN A 85 0.89 21.92 -4.43
N LEU A 86 0.78 22.07 -5.74
CA LEU A 86 1.04 23.34 -6.42
C LEU A 86 0.04 24.43 -6.01
N GLY A 87 -1.25 24.10 -5.98
CA GLY A 87 -2.31 25.00 -5.52
C GLY A 87 -2.08 25.47 -4.09
N TYR A 88 -1.66 24.56 -3.20
CA TYR A 88 -1.29 24.89 -1.83
C TYR A 88 -0.09 25.86 -1.77
N ALA A 89 0.97 25.60 -2.55
CA ALA A 89 2.13 26.49 -2.61
C ALA A 89 1.76 27.89 -3.13
N ILE A 90 0.96 27.96 -4.20
CA ILE A 90 0.47 29.22 -4.78
C ILE A 90 -0.38 29.98 -3.77
N LEU A 91 -1.27 29.29 -3.05
CA LEU A 91 -2.11 29.90 -2.02
C LEU A 91 -1.27 30.51 -0.89
N MET A 92 -0.23 29.79 -0.42
CA MET A 92 0.68 30.31 0.61
C MET A 92 1.46 31.54 0.15
N ILE A 93 1.86 31.58 -1.13
CA ILE A 93 2.53 32.76 -1.71
C ILE A 93 1.56 33.93 -1.82
N TRP A 94 0.36 33.69 -2.36
CA TRP A 94 -0.65 34.72 -2.59
C TRP A 94 -1.12 35.37 -1.28
N ASN A 95 -1.42 34.55 -0.26
CA ASN A 95 -1.94 35.04 1.02
C ASN A 95 -0.91 35.82 1.84
N ASN A 96 0.39 35.67 1.57
CA ASN A 96 1.46 36.27 2.34
C ASN A 96 2.33 37.21 1.49
N LEU A 97 1.84 37.68 0.33
CA LEU A 97 2.64 38.46 -0.60
C LEU A 97 3.03 39.85 -0.04
N GLU A 98 2.17 40.40 0.82
CA GLU A 98 2.30 41.75 1.40
C GLU A 98 3.34 41.81 2.53
N ASP A 99 3.47 40.74 3.32
CA ASP A 99 4.46 40.64 4.39
C ASP A 99 5.54 39.60 4.05
N ARG A 100 6.73 40.11 3.71
CA ARG A 100 7.89 39.29 3.37
C ARG A 100 8.32 38.38 4.53
N ALA A 101 8.16 38.80 5.78
CA ALA A 101 8.53 38.00 6.95
C ALA A 101 7.60 36.79 7.09
N ASP A 102 6.30 36.98 6.91
CA ASP A 102 5.33 35.89 6.97
C ASP A 102 5.41 34.99 5.74
N LEU A 103 5.69 35.52 4.55
CA LEU A 103 5.97 34.71 3.37
C LEU A 103 7.11 33.71 3.60
N ILE A 104 8.22 34.16 4.18
CA ILE A 104 9.40 33.32 4.45
C ILE A 104 9.06 32.22 5.47
N ARG A 105 8.15 32.46 6.42
CA ARG A 105 7.70 31.45 7.39
C ARG A 105 6.81 30.38 6.79
N HIS A 106 5.97 30.73 5.82
CA HIS A 106 5.00 29.80 5.22
C HIS A 106 5.55 28.98 4.05
N LEU A 107 6.63 29.42 3.40
CA LEU A 107 7.25 28.74 2.26
C LEU A 107 7.92 27.38 2.52
N PRO A 108 8.55 27.11 3.69
CA PRO A 108 9.29 25.86 3.89
C PRO A 108 8.42 24.61 3.78
N GLY A 109 7.17 24.64 4.28
CA GLY A 109 6.26 23.50 4.18
C GLY A 109 5.94 23.10 2.74
N PRO A 110 5.36 23.99 1.91
CA PRO A 110 5.12 23.74 0.49
C PRO A 110 6.35 23.28 -0.28
N LEU A 111 7.52 23.91 -0.05
CA LEU A 111 8.76 23.59 -0.73
C LEU A 111 9.24 22.18 -0.35
N ILE A 112 9.29 21.84 0.94
CA ILE A 112 9.66 20.49 1.41
C ILE A 112 8.69 19.45 0.88
N GLY A 113 7.38 19.73 0.91
CA GLY A 113 6.35 18.87 0.33
C GLY A 113 6.57 18.58 -1.16
N LEU A 114 6.81 19.63 -1.96
CA LEU A 114 7.13 19.52 -3.39
C LEU A 114 8.41 18.72 -3.63
N THR A 115 9.49 19.03 -2.91
CA THR A 115 10.76 18.32 -3.06
C THR A 115 10.61 16.84 -2.72
N LEU A 116 9.96 16.51 -1.60
CA LEU A 116 9.70 15.12 -1.21
C LEU A 116 8.80 14.41 -2.20
N MET A 117 7.75 15.08 -2.67
CA MET A 117 6.86 14.55 -3.70
C MET A 117 7.60 14.24 -4.99
N LEU A 118 8.42 15.14 -5.51
CA LEU A 118 9.23 14.90 -6.71
C LEU A 118 10.28 13.81 -6.49
N ALA A 119 10.97 13.81 -5.35
CA ALA A 119 11.96 12.80 -5.00
C ALA A 119 11.34 11.40 -4.88
N LEU A 120 10.18 11.28 -4.21
CA LEU A 120 9.44 10.03 -4.11
C LEU A 120 8.89 9.60 -5.46
N SER A 121 8.40 10.53 -6.28
CA SER A 121 8.00 10.26 -7.66
C SER A 121 9.15 9.61 -8.43
N ALA A 122 10.34 10.23 -8.40
CA ALA A 122 11.53 9.74 -9.07
C ALA A 122 11.99 8.37 -8.52
N LEU A 123 11.94 8.17 -7.19
CA LEU A 123 12.32 6.91 -6.56
C LEU A 123 11.35 5.77 -6.91
N VAL A 124 10.05 6.07 -6.88
CA VAL A 124 8.97 5.15 -7.23
C VAL A 124 9.09 4.73 -8.69
N TRP A 125 9.41 5.66 -9.59
CA TRP A 125 9.64 5.38 -11.01
C TRP A 125 10.80 4.40 -11.27
N ARG A 126 11.68 4.13 -10.29
CA ARG A 126 12.75 3.13 -10.42
C ARG A 126 12.34 1.71 -10.00
N ARG A 127 11.19 1.50 -9.36
CA ARG A 127 10.76 0.19 -8.83
C ARG A 127 10.06 -0.69 -9.88
N PRO A 128 9.76 -1.99 -9.67
CA PRO A 128 8.94 -2.76 -10.61
C PRO A 128 7.51 -2.22 -10.69
N ASP A 129 6.87 -2.28 -11.87
CA ASP A 129 5.58 -1.61 -12.16
C ASP A 129 4.49 -1.72 -11.07
N PRO A 130 4.14 -2.89 -10.53
CA PRO A 130 3.09 -2.96 -9.52
C PRO A 130 3.49 -2.37 -8.16
N TYR A 131 4.79 -2.37 -7.85
CA TYR A 131 5.34 -1.71 -6.67
C TYR A 131 5.35 -0.19 -6.84
N ARG A 132 5.49 0.30 -8.09
CA ARG A 132 5.46 1.73 -8.40
C ARG A 132 4.10 2.34 -8.02
N TRP A 133 3.02 1.71 -8.48
CA TRP A 133 1.68 2.29 -8.38
C TRP A 133 1.07 2.20 -6.98
N THR A 134 1.29 1.08 -6.30
CA THR A 134 0.83 0.84 -4.91
C THR A 134 1.46 1.82 -3.93
N LEU A 135 2.79 1.97 -4.00
CA LEU A 135 3.54 2.78 -3.05
C LEU A 135 3.35 4.28 -3.34
N GLY A 136 3.41 4.68 -4.60
CA GLY A 136 3.35 6.09 -4.97
C GLY A 136 2.02 6.75 -4.63
N ALA A 137 0.87 6.15 -4.95
CA ALA A 137 -0.43 6.76 -4.68
C ALA A 137 -0.65 7.06 -3.18
N ARG A 138 -0.12 6.22 -2.28
CA ARG A 138 -0.28 6.43 -0.84
C ARG A 138 0.77 7.37 -0.25
N LEU A 139 2.00 7.34 -0.77
CA LEU A 139 3.06 8.23 -0.29
C LEU A 139 2.92 9.67 -0.78
N LEU A 140 2.24 9.91 -1.91
CA LEU A 140 1.96 11.28 -2.37
C LEU A 140 1.08 12.06 -1.38
N VAL A 141 0.08 11.39 -0.78
CA VAL A 141 -0.75 11.97 0.27
C VAL A 141 0.10 12.35 1.49
N VAL A 142 1.09 11.52 1.83
CA VAL A 142 2.01 11.78 2.95
C VAL A 142 2.81 13.06 2.71
N CYS A 143 3.27 13.32 1.48
CA CYS A 143 3.98 14.56 1.15
C CYS A 143 3.11 15.81 1.35
N LEU A 144 1.85 15.75 0.90
CA LEU A 144 0.90 16.85 1.03
C LEU A 144 0.56 17.13 2.51
N MET A 145 0.29 16.08 3.28
CA MET A 145 -0.01 16.24 4.71
C MET A 145 1.21 16.71 5.51
N LEU A 146 2.41 16.22 5.19
CA LEU A 146 3.64 16.67 5.82
C LEU A 146 3.94 18.15 5.48
N SER A 147 3.70 18.56 4.24
CA SER A 147 3.79 19.96 3.82
C SER A 147 2.92 20.88 4.69
N GLN A 148 1.66 20.49 4.89
CA GLN A 148 0.72 21.23 5.75
C GLN A 148 1.17 21.24 7.22
N TRP A 149 1.63 20.09 7.73
CA TRP A 149 2.14 19.97 9.09
C TRP A 149 3.35 20.85 9.36
N ILE A 150 4.34 20.87 8.46
CA ILE A 150 5.53 21.73 8.58
C ILE A 150 5.13 23.21 8.53
N THR A 151 4.20 23.58 7.64
CA THR A 151 3.72 24.97 7.55
C THR A 151 3.08 25.38 8.87
N ALA A 152 2.23 24.53 9.43
CA ALA A 152 1.57 24.78 10.69
C ALA A 152 2.59 24.91 11.84
N LEU A 153 3.61 24.06 11.89
CA LEU A 153 4.67 24.13 12.90
C LEU A 153 5.46 25.45 12.87
N LEU A 154 5.74 25.98 11.67
CA LEU A 154 6.60 27.17 11.49
C LEU A 154 5.82 28.49 11.48
N ALA A 155 4.55 28.45 11.12
CA ALA A 155 3.63 29.57 11.12
C ALA A 155 2.34 29.18 11.86
N PRO A 156 2.39 29.07 13.20
CA PRO A 156 1.22 28.72 13.98
C PRO A 156 0.16 29.82 13.84
N GLY A 157 -1.01 29.47 13.30
CA GLY A 157 -2.17 30.35 13.27
C GLY A 157 -2.71 30.62 14.68
N GLN A 158 -3.52 31.67 14.84
CA GLN A 158 -4.07 32.06 16.16
C GLN A 158 -5.02 31.03 16.79
N ASP A 159 -5.59 30.08 16.02
CA ASP A 159 -6.65 29.19 16.51
C ASP A 159 -6.44 27.66 16.34
N THR A 160 -5.39 27.14 15.68
CA THR A 160 -5.55 25.80 15.04
C THR A 160 -4.37 24.83 15.08
N LEU A 161 -3.58 24.81 16.15
CA LEU A 161 -2.71 23.67 16.40
C LEU A 161 -3.02 23.04 17.74
N ASP A 162 -4.07 22.21 17.72
CA ASP A 162 -4.27 21.25 18.78
C ASP A 162 -3.00 20.38 18.87
N LEU A 163 -2.46 20.23 20.07
CA LEU A 163 -1.24 19.46 20.33
C LEU A 163 -1.39 18.02 19.81
N ALA A 164 -2.64 17.55 19.78
CA ALA A 164 -3.05 16.31 19.12
C ALA A 164 -2.69 16.28 17.63
N PHE A 165 -2.90 17.34 16.85
CA PHE A 165 -2.54 17.36 15.43
C PHE A 165 -1.02 17.22 15.22
N LEU A 166 -0.21 17.85 16.09
CA LEU A 166 1.25 17.80 16.00
C LEU A 166 1.81 16.40 16.29
N ILE A 167 1.17 15.63 17.17
CA ILE A 167 1.63 14.28 17.58
C ILE A 167 0.96 13.17 16.77
N VAL A 168 -0.36 13.24 16.58
CA VAL A 168 -1.16 12.20 15.93
C VAL A 168 -0.85 12.14 14.45
N LEU A 169 -0.64 13.28 13.78
CA LEU A 169 -0.43 13.28 12.34
C LEU A 169 0.86 12.52 11.93
N PRO A 170 2.05 12.78 12.50
CA PRO A 170 3.24 11.98 12.20
C PRO A 170 3.06 10.47 12.43
N LEU A 171 2.39 10.09 13.53
CA LEU A 171 2.09 8.68 13.82
C LEU A 171 1.17 8.08 12.75
N ALA A 172 0.10 8.78 12.36
CA ALA A 172 -0.78 8.35 11.29
C ALA A 172 -0.04 8.23 9.95
N LEU A 173 0.84 9.18 9.61
CA LEU A 173 1.64 9.15 8.39
C LEU A 173 2.61 7.95 8.34
N THR A 174 3.26 7.63 9.47
CA THR A 174 4.12 6.43 9.56
C THR A 174 3.29 5.14 9.41
N GLY A 175 2.11 5.07 10.01
CA GLY A 175 1.17 3.96 9.85
C GLY A 175 0.72 3.78 8.40
N LEU A 176 0.38 4.88 7.71
CA LEU A 176 -0.01 4.88 6.30
C LEU A 176 1.13 4.43 5.39
N ALA A 177 2.36 4.92 5.62
CA ALA A 177 3.53 4.51 4.86
C ALA A 177 3.85 3.02 5.06
N TRP A 178 3.73 2.52 6.29
CA TRP A 178 3.94 1.13 6.63
C TRP A 178 2.89 0.21 6.00
N ASP A 179 1.62 0.58 6.04
CA ASP A 179 0.53 -0.16 5.40
C ASP A 179 0.68 -0.17 3.86
N ALA A 180 1.04 0.98 3.27
CA ALA A 180 1.36 1.08 1.85
C ALA A 180 2.50 0.13 1.45
N HIS A 181 3.57 0.08 2.23
CA HIS A 181 4.71 -0.82 2.00
C HIS A 181 4.33 -2.30 2.14
N ARG A 182 3.55 -2.66 3.16
CA ARG A 182 3.06 -4.04 3.35
C ARG A 182 2.18 -4.46 2.17
N THR A 183 1.26 -3.60 1.75
CA THR A 183 0.36 -3.84 0.62
C THR A 183 1.13 -3.97 -0.70
N ALA A 184 2.08 -3.07 -0.97
CA ALA A 184 2.93 -3.12 -2.16
C ALA A 184 3.73 -4.43 -2.25
N ARG A 185 4.28 -4.91 -1.12
CA ARG A 185 4.98 -6.20 -1.07
C ARG A 185 4.06 -7.38 -1.36
N ARG A 186 2.85 -7.41 -0.79
CA ARG A 186 1.86 -8.47 -1.05
C ARG A 186 1.46 -8.53 -2.51
N VAL A 187 1.13 -7.38 -3.10
CA VAL A 187 0.75 -7.26 -4.51
C VAL A 187 1.90 -7.68 -5.41
N SER A 188 3.12 -7.16 -5.16
CA SER A 188 4.31 -7.52 -5.93
C SER A 188 4.62 -9.02 -5.88
N ARG A 189 4.50 -9.66 -4.70
CA ARG A 189 4.67 -11.12 -4.59
C ARG A 189 3.64 -11.86 -5.40
N THR A 190 2.38 -11.45 -5.31
CA THR A 190 1.26 -12.12 -6.00
C THR A 190 1.42 -12.03 -7.52
N LEU A 191 1.73 -10.84 -8.03
CA LEU A 191 1.93 -10.65 -9.47
C LEU A 191 3.21 -11.31 -9.99
N SER A 192 4.24 -11.48 -9.15
CA SER A 192 5.42 -12.27 -9.55
C SER A 192 5.12 -13.76 -9.77
N LEU A 193 4.00 -14.26 -9.23
CA LEU A 193 3.55 -15.64 -9.46
C LEU A 193 2.89 -15.83 -10.83
N GLU A 194 2.35 -14.76 -11.43
CA GLU A 194 1.71 -14.81 -12.76
C GLU A 194 2.73 -15.01 -13.90
N GLY A 195 4.03 -14.89 -13.62
CA GLY A 195 5.09 -14.89 -14.64
C GLY A 195 5.05 -13.63 -15.52
N PRO A 196 6.01 -13.45 -16.45
CA PRO A 196 5.87 -12.41 -17.46
C PRO A 196 4.65 -12.75 -18.31
N ALA A 197 3.70 -11.81 -18.41
CA ALA A 197 2.56 -11.93 -19.31
C ALA A 197 3.07 -12.40 -20.67
N ARG A 198 2.69 -13.62 -21.08
CA ARG A 198 3.03 -14.09 -22.42
C ARG A 198 2.35 -13.13 -23.42
N PRO A 199 3.10 -12.59 -24.38
CA PRO A 199 2.58 -11.69 -25.40
C PRO A 199 1.52 -12.37 -26.28
#